data_AF-A0A6G7RV19-F1
#
_entry.id   AF-A0A6G7RV19-F1
#
_cell.length_a   1.000
_cell.length_b   1.000
_cell.length_c   1.000
_cell.angle_alpha   90.00
_cell.angle_beta   90.00
_cell.angle_gamma   90.00
#
_symmetry.space_group_name_H-M   'P 1'
#
loop_
_entity.id
_entity.type
_entity.pdbx_description
1 polymer ?
#
loop_
_entity_poly.entity_id
_entity_poly.type
_entity_poly.pdbx_seq_one_letter_code
_entity_poly.pdbx_strand_id
1 'polypeptide(L)'
;MKQIYLLLLLFFTIQIKAETNPINVADLNFRMSAMSTHQLAYGFAKGDKIIINYSEERGKKLKSIEVSEYKGTNVYSEFNVIDIDEKELIIKKTGIYVFKFESTSLARRICKFKVDRIPASEDLVSFNTTVKVRTLIDTTYSVRQEHYVKNETYKVQKVAENQHFYVNSGSNVLFRGGKSRVALPFNLPVNTIKWYYTVSSFRDSNIVESTSNQINLVSDLTKLIDNSGSLGFAIDQLTNPPGADYCDVYLLDHTNLSFFLSRDNFNYYPVGTRENIIAANVEVNNTWSEQMYLAIKNPDSTHGINVLISIAAIVLEQEFDVKEIKTPILTQTEELYLEN
;
A
#
# COMPACT_ATOMS: atom_id res chain seq x y z
N MET A 1 43.16 33.59 -88.98
CA MET A 1 43.51 32.65 -87.89
C MET A 1 44.06 33.42 -86.69
N LYS A 2 43.22 34.18 -85.96
CA LYS A 2 43.72 35.15 -84.95
C LYS A 2 42.82 35.36 -83.71
N GLN A 3 41.86 34.49 -83.43
CA GLN A 3 40.83 34.80 -82.41
C GLN A 3 40.41 33.67 -81.46
N ILE A 4 41.12 32.52 -81.42
CA ILE A 4 40.66 31.37 -80.63
C ILE A 4 41.50 31.10 -79.37
N TYR A 5 42.68 31.71 -79.21
CA TYR A 5 43.53 31.46 -78.04
C TYR A 5 43.32 32.40 -76.84
N LEU A 6 42.46 33.43 -76.96
CA LEU A 6 42.21 34.38 -75.86
C LEU A 6 41.00 34.00 -74.98
N LEU A 7 40.23 32.97 -75.34
CA LEU A 7 39.02 32.60 -74.60
C LEU A 7 39.22 31.45 -73.60
N LEU A 8 40.39 30.79 -73.60
CA LEU A 8 40.66 29.65 -72.72
C LEU A 8 41.39 30.01 -71.42
N LEU A 9 41.68 31.30 -71.18
CA LEU A 9 42.49 31.77 -70.05
C LEU A 9 41.70 32.50 -68.96
N LEU A 10 40.36 32.54 -69.06
CA LEU A 10 39.48 33.36 -68.20
C LEU A 10 38.50 32.56 -67.32
N PHE A 11 38.60 31.24 -67.28
CA PHE A 11 37.79 30.38 -66.38
C PHE A 11 38.61 29.62 -65.33
N PHE A 12 39.81 30.12 -64.99
CA PHE A 12 40.38 29.85 -63.68
C PHE A 12 39.86 30.90 -62.71
N THR A 13 38.56 30.83 -62.38
CA THR A 13 38.06 31.45 -61.16
C THR A 13 38.70 30.70 -60.02
N ILE A 14 39.85 31.21 -59.56
CA ILE A 14 40.40 30.88 -58.25
C ILE A 14 39.30 31.28 -57.28
N GLN A 15 38.50 30.29 -56.85
CA GLN A 15 37.69 30.47 -55.65
C GLN A 15 38.68 30.52 -54.49
N ILE A 16 39.20 31.73 -54.24
CA ILE A 16 39.79 32.07 -52.97
C ILE A 16 38.63 31.96 -51.99
N LYS A 17 38.45 30.78 -51.40
CA LYS A 17 37.65 30.67 -50.19
C LYS A 17 38.38 31.53 -49.17
N ALA A 18 37.80 32.69 -48.86
CA ALA A 18 38.26 33.47 -47.73
C ALA A 18 38.19 32.54 -46.51
N GLU A 19 39.34 32.19 -45.98
CA GLU A 19 39.41 31.43 -44.74
C GLU A 19 38.91 32.38 -43.65
N THR A 20 37.74 32.08 -43.11
CA THR A 20 37.14 32.89 -42.05
C THR A 20 38.09 32.88 -40.85
N ASN A 21 38.33 34.05 -40.25
CA ASN A 21 39.21 34.15 -39.08
C ASN A 21 38.69 33.29 -37.93
N PRO A 22 39.59 32.68 -37.12
CA PRO A 22 39.19 31.96 -35.92
C PRO A 22 38.37 32.84 -34.96
N ILE A 23 37.23 32.31 -34.51
CA ILE A 23 36.35 32.92 -33.51
C ILE A 23 36.62 32.24 -32.17
N ASN A 24 36.94 33.00 -31.13
CA ASN A 24 37.12 32.44 -29.80
C ASN A 24 35.78 31.94 -29.24
N VAL A 25 35.72 30.67 -28.86
CA VAL A 25 34.54 30.07 -28.23
C VAL A 25 34.70 30.04 -26.72
N ALA A 26 35.89 29.68 -26.24
CA ALA A 26 36.22 29.78 -24.83
C ALA A 26 37.74 29.94 -24.63
N ASP A 27 38.13 30.68 -23.60
CA ASP A 27 39.49 30.78 -23.08
C ASP A 27 39.41 30.79 -21.55
N LEU A 28 39.70 29.63 -20.96
CA LEU A 28 39.38 29.34 -19.56
C LEU A 28 40.61 28.85 -18.81
N ASN A 29 40.70 29.29 -17.55
CA ASN A 29 41.57 28.69 -16.55
C ASN A 29 40.69 27.99 -15.51
N PHE A 30 40.84 26.68 -15.34
CA PHE A 30 40.08 25.92 -14.36
C PHE A 30 40.96 25.03 -13.49
N ARG A 31 40.45 24.75 -12.29
CA ARG A 31 41.10 23.91 -11.31
C ARG A 31 40.46 22.53 -11.31
N MET A 32 41.25 21.49 -11.52
CA MET A 32 40.80 20.11 -11.32
C MET A 32 41.11 19.64 -9.90
N SER A 33 40.11 19.04 -9.28
CA SER A 33 40.24 18.36 -7.99
C SER A 33 41.02 17.05 -8.13
N ALA A 34 41.48 16.50 -7.01
CA ALA A 34 42.14 15.20 -6.99
C ALA A 34 41.20 14.11 -7.53
N MET A 35 41.73 13.21 -8.36
CA MET A 35 41.00 12.06 -8.93
C MET A 35 39.63 12.43 -9.53
N SER A 36 39.56 13.53 -10.28
CA SER A 36 38.30 14.09 -10.76
C SER A 36 38.22 14.15 -12.29
N THR A 37 36.98 14.25 -12.77
CA THR A 37 36.65 14.57 -14.15
C THR A 37 36.08 15.98 -14.21
N HIS A 38 36.51 16.77 -15.19
CA HIS A 38 35.91 18.06 -15.53
C HIS A 38 35.32 17.99 -16.93
N GLN A 39 34.18 18.63 -17.15
CA GLN A 39 33.50 18.64 -18.44
C GLN A 39 33.09 20.06 -18.82
N LEU A 40 33.27 20.38 -20.10
CA LEU A 40 32.78 21.59 -20.74
C LEU A 40 31.97 21.18 -21.97
N ALA A 41 30.90 21.88 -22.28
CA ALA A 41 30.04 21.58 -23.43
C ALA A 41 29.83 22.83 -24.28
N TYR A 42 30.01 22.69 -25.60
CA TYR A 42 29.81 23.78 -26.56
C TYR A 42 29.10 23.25 -27.81
N GLY A 43 28.29 24.10 -28.43
CA GLY A 43 27.63 23.82 -29.70
C GLY A 43 28.55 24.13 -30.87
N PHE A 44 28.54 23.27 -31.89
CA PHE A 44 29.20 23.55 -33.17
C PHE A 44 28.31 23.13 -34.35
N ALA A 45 28.48 23.80 -35.49
CA ALA A 45 27.80 23.49 -36.73
C ALA A 45 28.59 22.49 -37.57
N LYS A 46 27.88 21.67 -38.35
CA LYS A 46 28.48 20.75 -39.30
C LYS A 46 29.42 21.49 -40.26
N GLY A 47 30.63 20.97 -40.39
CA GLY A 47 31.66 21.50 -41.27
C GLY A 47 32.60 22.50 -40.59
N ASP A 48 32.26 22.99 -39.39
CA ASP A 48 33.16 23.84 -38.63
C ASP A 48 34.47 23.10 -38.34
N LYS A 49 35.56 23.85 -38.31
CA LYS A 49 36.83 23.38 -37.79
C LYS A 49 37.01 23.98 -36.39
N ILE A 50 37.28 23.14 -35.40
CA ILE A 50 37.62 23.61 -34.04
C ILE A 50 39.11 23.43 -33.82
N ILE A 51 39.74 24.41 -33.16
CA ILE A 51 41.16 24.42 -32.80
C ILE A 51 41.24 24.33 -31.29
N ILE A 52 41.85 23.27 -30.79
CA ILE A 52 41.95 22.97 -29.37
C ILE A 52 43.37 23.28 -28.89
N ASN A 53 43.46 24.08 -27.84
CA ASN A 53 44.68 24.33 -27.11
C ASN A 53 44.49 23.98 -25.64
N TYR A 54 45.48 23.27 -25.07
CA TYR A 54 45.47 22.88 -23.66
C TYR A 54 46.88 22.97 -23.09
N SER A 55 46.99 23.36 -21.82
CA SER A 55 48.23 23.21 -21.06
C SER A 55 47.96 23.06 -19.56
N GLU A 56 48.84 22.32 -18.88
CA GLU A 56 48.88 22.25 -17.41
C GLU A 56 50.02 23.11 -16.85
N GLU A 57 49.71 23.94 -15.85
CA GLU A 57 50.62 25.00 -15.38
C GLU A 57 51.95 24.48 -14.79
N ARG A 58 51.97 23.26 -14.24
CA ARG A 58 53.14 22.66 -13.57
C ARG A 58 53.80 21.54 -14.38
N GLY A 59 53.44 21.40 -15.66
CA GLY A 59 53.95 20.37 -16.55
C GLY A 59 53.58 18.95 -16.11
N LYS A 60 52.49 18.77 -15.38
CA LYS A 60 52.04 17.46 -14.90
C LYS A 60 50.99 16.88 -15.84
N LYS A 61 51.12 15.57 -16.10
CA LYS A 61 50.21 14.84 -16.97
C LYS A 61 48.79 14.80 -16.41
N LEU A 62 47.84 15.03 -17.31
CA LEU A 62 46.45 14.68 -17.21
C LEU A 62 46.26 13.25 -17.73
N LYS A 63 45.29 12.49 -17.20
CA LYS A 63 45.08 11.08 -17.63
C LYS A 63 44.59 11.05 -19.07
N SER A 64 43.55 11.81 -19.38
CA SER A 64 43.04 11.95 -20.75
C SER A 64 42.33 13.27 -20.98
N ILE A 65 42.32 13.68 -22.26
CA ILE A 65 41.40 14.67 -22.81
C ILE A 65 40.60 13.98 -23.90
N GLU A 66 39.28 14.09 -23.85
CA GLU A 66 38.35 13.50 -24.79
C GLU A 66 37.37 14.54 -25.32
N VAL A 67 37.03 14.46 -26.60
CA VAL A 67 35.97 15.24 -27.24
C VAL A 67 34.96 14.25 -27.80
N SER A 68 33.69 14.41 -27.45
CA SER A 68 32.62 13.52 -27.87
C SER A 68 31.35 14.29 -28.23
N GLU A 69 30.53 13.72 -29.10
CA GLU A 69 29.16 14.19 -29.32
C GLU A 69 28.32 13.91 -28.07
N TYR A 70 27.48 14.86 -27.63
CA TYR A 70 26.58 14.64 -26.50
C TYR A 70 25.61 13.48 -26.80
N LYS A 71 25.59 12.46 -25.93
CA LYS A 71 24.88 11.17 -26.15
C LYS A 71 25.29 10.47 -27.46
N GLY A 72 26.51 10.72 -27.95
CA GLY A 72 27.01 10.20 -29.21
C GLY A 72 28.42 9.62 -29.10
N THR A 73 29.13 9.60 -30.22
CA THR A 73 30.44 8.94 -30.33
C THR A 73 31.60 9.84 -29.90
N ASN A 74 32.69 9.23 -29.43
CA ASN A 74 33.96 9.92 -29.22
C ASN A 74 34.58 10.30 -30.56
N VAL A 75 35.03 11.55 -30.67
CA VAL A 75 35.58 12.15 -31.89
C VAL A 75 37.10 12.31 -31.79
N TYR A 76 37.62 12.50 -30.58
CA TYR A 76 39.03 12.61 -30.30
C TYR A 76 39.32 12.21 -28.86
N SER A 77 40.44 11.53 -28.66
CA SER A 77 40.94 11.15 -27.34
C SER A 77 42.46 11.14 -27.35
N GLU A 78 43.05 11.69 -26.31
CA GLU A 78 44.47 11.62 -26.06
C GLU A 78 44.75 11.34 -24.59
N PHE A 79 45.78 10.54 -24.32
CA PHE A 79 46.14 10.08 -22.98
C PHE A 79 47.47 10.69 -22.55
N ASN A 80 47.69 10.82 -21.23
CA ASN A 80 48.93 11.30 -20.64
C ASN A 80 49.33 12.72 -21.11
N VAL A 81 48.33 13.59 -21.29
CA VAL A 81 48.46 14.93 -21.89
C VAL A 81 49.09 15.93 -20.92
N ILE A 82 50.09 16.68 -21.37
CA ILE A 82 50.64 17.84 -20.64
C ILE A 82 50.17 19.13 -21.32
N ASP A 83 50.26 19.13 -22.64
CA ASP A 83 49.90 20.20 -23.55
C ASP A 83 49.27 19.65 -24.84
N ILE A 84 48.45 20.48 -25.47
CA ILE A 84 47.95 20.28 -26.83
C ILE A 84 48.07 21.65 -27.51
N ASP A 85 48.75 21.68 -28.65
CA ASP A 85 48.97 22.89 -29.43
C ASP A 85 48.26 22.77 -30.79
N GLU A 86 47.37 23.72 -31.06
CA GLU A 86 46.61 23.88 -32.32
C GLU A 86 45.98 22.60 -32.88
N LYS A 87 45.41 21.74 -32.02
CA LYS A 87 44.78 20.51 -32.49
C LYS A 87 43.47 20.82 -33.22
N GLU A 88 43.49 20.62 -34.54
CA GLU A 88 42.30 20.78 -35.39
C GLU A 88 41.40 19.55 -35.41
N LEU A 89 40.08 19.75 -35.28
CA LEU A 89 39.04 18.74 -35.53
C LEU A 89 37.95 19.31 -36.44
N ILE A 90 37.49 18.50 -37.41
CA ILE A 90 36.38 18.87 -38.30
C ILE A 90 35.07 18.29 -37.75
N ILE A 91 34.11 19.17 -37.46
CA ILE A 91 32.79 18.84 -36.95
C ILE A 91 31.96 18.16 -38.03
N LYS A 92 31.55 16.91 -37.79
CA LYS A 92 30.83 16.10 -38.79
C LYS A 92 29.31 16.28 -38.74
N LYS A 93 28.78 16.68 -37.59
CA LYS A 93 27.34 16.88 -37.34
C LYS A 93 27.13 18.13 -36.50
N THR A 94 26.12 18.92 -36.81
CA THR A 94 25.71 20.02 -35.93
C THR A 94 25.21 19.42 -34.61
N GLY A 95 25.72 19.90 -33.48
CA GLY A 95 25.35 19.37 -32.18
C GLY A 95 26.20 19.90 -31.04
N ILE A 96 25.98 19.32 -29.86
CA ILE A 96 26.73 19.63 -28.65
C ILE A 96 27.93 18.70 -28.56
N TYR A 97 29.10 19.27 -28.33
CA TYR A 97 30.34 18.55 -28.13
C TYR A 97 30.84 18.75 -26.70
N VAL A 98 31.16 17.64 -26.04
CA VAL A 98 31.62 17.60 -24.64
C VAL A 98 33.12 17.34 -24.61
N PHE A 99 33.84 18.28 -24.01
CA PHE A 99 35.27 18.20 -23.70
C PHE A 99 35.41 17.66 -22.30
N LYS A 100 35.94 16.44 -22.16
CA LYS A 100 36.14 15.75 -20.90
C LYS A 100 37.62 15.71 -20.57
N PHE A 101 37.98 16.22 -19.41
CA PHE A 101 39.33 16.22 -18.85
C PHE A 101 39.35 15.29 -17.66
N GLU A 102 40.19 14.27 -17.67
CA GLU A 102 40.25 13.26 -16.60
C GLU A 102 41.60 13.28 -15.90
N SER A 103 41.60 13.39 -14.58
CA SER A 103 42.81 13.31 -13.75
C SER A 103 42.70 12.16 -12.78
N THR A 104 43.73 11.32 -12.71
CA THR A 104 43.89 10.28 -11.67
C THR A 104 44.86 10.71 -10.57
N SER A 105 45.32 11.97 -10.59
CA SER A 105 46.29 12.45 -9.60
C SER A 105 45.63 12.75 -8.26
N LEU A 106 46.35 12.44 -7.18
CA LEU A 106 46.00 12.86 -5.82
C LEU A 106 46.22 14.36 -5.58
N ALA A 107 47.03 15.02 -6.41
CA ALA A 107 47.26 16.46 -6.34
C ALA A 107 46.38 17.21 -7.34
N ARG A 108 45.96 18.43 -6.97
CA ARG A 108 45.19 19.34 -7.84
C ARG A 108 45.98 19.70 -9.11
N ARG A 109 45.26 20.09 -10.16
CA ARG A 109 45.83 20.62 -11.42
C ARG A 109 45.21 21.98 -11.74
N ILE A 110 46.01 22.86 -12.34
CA ILE A 110 45.52 24.11 -12.91
C ILE A 110 45.71 23.99 -14.42
N CYS A 111 44.58 23.99 -15.12
CA CYS A 111 44.50 23.72 -16.54
C CYS A 111 44.09 25.00 -17.25
N LYS A 112 44.81 25.30 -18.35
CA LYS A 112 44.41 26.33 -19.31
C LYS A 112 43.83 25.62 -20.51
N PHE A 113 42.64 26.03 -20.93
CA PHE A 113 41.95 25.45 -22.06
C PHE A 113 41.38 26.55 -22.92
N LYS A 114 41.68 26.49 -24.21
CA LYS A 114 41.14 27.40 -25.21
C LYS A 114 40.60 26.58 -26.37
N VAL A 115 39.42 26.96 -26.84
CA VAL A 115 38.85 26.42 -28.07
C VAL A 115 38.43 27.58 -28.96
N ASP A 116 38.97 27.57 -30.17
CA ASP A 116 38.60 28.49 -31.24
C ASP A 116 37.86 27.73 -32.33
N ARG A 117 37.04 28.44 -33.11
CA ARG A 117 36.18 27.89 -34.17
C ARG A 117 36.42 28.65 -35.46
N ILE A 118 36.65 27.93 -36.56
CA ILE A 118 36.61 28.44 -37.92
C ILE A 118 35.29 27.95 -38.56
N PRO A 119 34.32 28.85 -38.79
CA PRO A 119 33.04 28.48 -39.39
C PRO A 119 33.18 27.83 -40.77
N ALA A 120 32.29 26.89 -41.10
CA ALA A 120 32.29 26.25 -42.42
C ALA A 120 31.87 27.20 -43.57
N SER A 121 31.11 28.24 -43.25
CA SER A 121 30.56 29.24 -44.17
C SER A 121 30.27 30.56 -43.44
N GLU A 122 30.11 31.64 -44.20
CA GLU A 122 29.83 32.99 -43.66
C GLU A 122 28.54 33.01 -42.82
N ASP A 123 27.48 32.33 -43.26
CA ASP A 123 26.20 32.25 -42.55
C ASP A 123 26.31 31.60 -41.16
N LEU A 124 27.39 30.85 -40.90
CA LEU A 124 27.63 30.16 -39.63
C LEU A 124 28.48 30.99 -38.66
N VAL A 125 28.96 32.18 -39.05
CA VAL A 125 29.73 33.07 -38.17
C VAL A 125 28.92 33.42 -36.92
N SER A 126 27.62 33.65 -37.06
CA SER A 126 26.71 33.99 -35.94
C SER A 126 26.11 32.77 -35.21
N PHE A 127 26.58 31.55 -35.47
CA PHE A 127 26.09 30.35 -34.79
C PHE A 127 26.35 30.44 -33.28
N ASN A 128 25.31 30.22 -32.48
CA ASN A 128 25.40 30.28 -31.03
C ASN A 128 26.02 28.99 -30.47
N THR A 129 27.21 29.10 -29.90
CA THR A 129 27.94 27.96 -29.31
C THR A 129 27.53 27.68 -27.86
N THR A 130 26.62 28.47 -27.28
CA THR A 130 26.19 28.34 -25.89
C THR A 130 25.29 27.12 -25.69
N VAL A 131 25.66 26.27 -24.73
CA VAL A 131 24.85 25.12 -24.31
C VAL A 131 24.07 25.48 -23.06
N LYS A 132 22.77 25.16 -23.06
CA LYS A 132 21.88 25.36 -21.91
C LYS A 132 21.39 24.02 -21.37
N VAL A 133 20.93 24.03 -20.12
CA VAL A 133 20.34 22.87 -19.44
C VAL A 133 18.83 23.10 -19.30
N ARG A 134 18.02 22.10 -19.62
CA ARG A 134 16.59 22.08 -19.30
C ARG A 134 16.26 20.87 -18.43
N THR A 135 15.31 21.02 -17.53
CA THR A 135 14.77 19.92 -16.72
C THR A 135 13.59 19.29 -17.45
N LEU A 136 13.69 18.00 -17.77
CA LEU A 136 12.60 17.19 -18.25
C LEU A 136 11.95 16.48 -17.06
N ILE A 137 10.62 16.53 -17.00
CA ILE A 137 9.84 15.84 -15.96
C ILE A 137 9.07 14.71 -16.64
N ASP A 138 9.36 13.48 -16.25
CA ASP A 138 8.59 12.30 -16.65
C ASP A 138 7.68 11.88 -15.49
N THR A 139 6.44 11.50 -15.81
CA THR A 139 5.44 11.05 -14.84
C THR A 139 5.13 9.59 -15.07
N THR A 140 5.63 8.74 -14.19
CA THR A 140 5.27 7.33 -14.14
C THR A 140 4.24 7.10 -13.02
N TYR A 141 3.60 5.93 -12.99
CA TYR A 141 2.62 5.61 -11.95
C TYR A 141 3.02 4.32 -11.24
N SER A 142 3.01 4.35 -9.91
CA SER A 142 2.93 3.12 -9.12
C SER A 142 1.47 2.77 -8.85
N VAL A 143 1.14 1.49 -8.97
CA VAL A 143 -0.18 0.96 -8.68
C VAL A 143 -0.09 0.16 -7.39
N ARG A 144 -0.97 0.47 -6.43
CA ARG A 144 -1.17 -0.36 -5.25
C ARG A 144 -2.64 -0.71 -5.09
N GLN A 145 -2.88 -1.87 -4.52
CA GLN A 145 -4.22 -2.35 -4.18
C GLN A 145 -4.49 -2.06 -2.71
N GLU A 146 -5.66 -1.50 -2.42
CA GLU A 146 -6.14 -1.29 -1.06
C GLU A 146 -7.48 -2.02 -0.87
N HIS A 147 -7.56 -2.81 0.20
CA HIS A 147 -8.81 -3.44 0.63
C HIS A 147 -9.66 -2.43 1.41
N TYR A 148 -10.95 -2.38 1.12
CA TYR A 148 -11.90 -1.57 1.86
C TYR A 148 -13.19 -2.36 2.12
N VAL A 149 -13.90 -2.00 3.19
CA VAL A 149 -15.21 -2.58 3.50
C VAL A 149 -16.21 -2.01 2.49
N LYS A 150 -16.72 -2.86 1.62
CA LYS A 150 -17.72 -2.51 0.60
C LYS A 150 -19.13 -2.52 1.19
N ASN A 151 -19.41 -3.49 2.05
CA ASN A 151 -20.72 -3.64 2.66
C ASN A 151 -20.62 -4.28 4.05
N GLU A 152 -21.56 -3.93 4.91
CA GLU A 152 -21.71 -4.48 6.25
C GLU A 152 -23.13 -5.03 6.40
N THR A 153 -23.25 -6.29 6.79
CA THR A 153 -24.55 -6.95 6.95
C THR A 153 -24.63 -7.65 8.29
N TYR A 154 -25.79 -7.57 8.93
CA TYR A 154 -26.07 -8.33 10.15
C TYR A 154 -26.68 -9.67 9.78
N LYS A 155 -26.14 -10.75 10.34
CA LYS A 155 -26.71 -12.09 10.18
C LYS A 155 -26.97 -12.73 11.51
N VAL A 156 -28.09 -13.45 11.59
CA VAL A 156 -28.41 -14.29 12.75
C VAL A 156 -27.75 -15.65 12.57
N GLN A 157 -26.91 -16.03 13.52
CA GLN A 157 -26.30 -17.35 13.61
C GLN A 157 -26.89 -18.12 14.78
N LYS A 158 -27.22 -19.39 14.52
CA LYS A 158 -27.67 -20.33 15.53
C LYS A 158 -26.47 -20.79 16.36
N VAL A 159 -26.53 -20.60 17.68
CA VAL A 159 -25.47 -21.02 18.61
C VAL A 159 -25.81 -22.35 19.27
N ALA A 160 -27.06 -22.50 19.73
CA ALA A 160 -27.59 -23.76 20.24
C ALA A 160 -29.04 -23.92 19.78
N GLU A 161 -29.37 -25.09 19.22
CA GLU A 161 -30.76 -25.52 19.01
C GLU A 161 -31.48 -25.70 20.34
N ASN A 162 -32.81 -25.85 20.31
CA ASN A 162 -33.66 -26.03 21.48
C ASN A 162 -33.22 -27.28 22.29
N GLN A 163 -32.30 -27.08 23.24
CA GLN A 163 -31.75 -28.12 24.09
C GLN A 163 -32.72 -28.39 25.23
N HIS A 164 -33.06 -29.67 25.43
CA HIS A 164 -33.93 -30.12 26.52
C HIS A 164 -33.10 -30.62 27.71
N PHE A 165 -33.42 -30.11 28.88
CA PHE A 165 -32.87 -30.55 30.16
C PHE A 165 -33.98 -30.99 31.10
N TYR A 166 -33.84 -32.16 31.70
CA TYR A 166 -34.62 -32.52 32.88
C TYR A 166 -33.81 -32.24 34.15
N VAL A 167 -34.32 -31.35 35.00
CA VAL A 167 -33.64 -30.86 36.20
C VAL A 167 -34.39 -31.33 37.44
N ASN A 168 -33.78 -32.21 38.22
CA ASN A 168 -34.41 -32.86 39.38
C ASN A 168 -34.67 -31.86 40.52
N SER A 169 -35.62 -32.20 41.39
CA SER A 169 -35.86 -31.47 42.62
C SER A 169 -34.73 -31.61 43.65
N GLY A 170 -34.65 -30.66 44.58
CA GLY A 170 -33.66 -30.67 45.66
C GLY A 170 -33.65 -31.97 46.50
N SER A 171 -34.83 -32.52 46.82
CA SER A 171 -34.97 -33.77 47.59
C SER A 171 -34.54 -35.01 46.81
N ASN A 172 -34.82 -35.09 45.50
CA ASN A 172 -34.38 -36.22 44.67
C ASN A 172 -32.85 -36.29 44.48
N VAL A 173 -32.14 -35.16 44.55
CA VAL A 173 -30.67 -35.17 44.59
C VAL A 173 -30.13 -35.79 45.88
N LEU A 174 -30.76 -35.46 47.01
CA LEU A 174 -30.32 -35.90 48.34
C LEU A 174 -30.56 -37.41 48.58
N PHE A 175 -31.63 -37.98 47.99
CA PHE A 175 -32.06 -39.35 48.29
C PHE A 175 -31.98 -40.34 47.11
N ARG A 176 -31.86 -39.87 45.84
CA ARG A 176 -31.92 -40.72 44.65
C ARG A 176 -30.84 -40.42 43.58
N GLY A 177 -29.88 -39.55 43.88
CA GLY A 177 -28.72 -39.29 43.00
C GLY A 177 -29.01 -38.48 41.73
N GLY A 178 -30.14 -37.77 41.67
CA GLY A 178 -30.47 -36.88 40.55
C GLY A 178 -29.60 -35.61 40.50
N LYS A 179 -29.66 -34.85 39.39
CA LYS A 179 -29.01 -33.54 39.24
C LYS A 179 -30.05 -32.41 39.28
N SER A 180 -29.96 -31.50 40.25
CA SER A 180 -30.78 -30.27 40.35
C SER A 180 -30.12 -29.03 39.77
N ARG A 181 -28.90 -29.21 39.25
CA ARG A 181 -28.07 -28.20 38.60
C ARG A 181 -27.45 -28.83 37.37
N VAL A 182 -27.63 -28.18 36.22
CA VAL A 182 -27.05 -28.58 34.93
C VAL A 182 -26.52 -27.34 34.22
N ALA A 183 -25.75 -27.50 33.15
CA ALA A 183 -25.25 -26.37 32.39
C ALA A 183 -25.19 -26.69 30.89
N LEU A 184 -25.50 -25.69 30.07
CA LEU A 184 -25.32 -25.71 28.62
C LEU A 184 -24.07 -24.90 28.27
N PRO A 185 -22.96 -25.54 27.85
CA PRO A 185 -21.82 -24.84 27.28
C PRO A 185 -22.17 -24.22 25.92
N PHE A 186 -21.67 -23.03 25.65
CA PHE A 186 -21.79 -22.39 24.33
C PHE A 186 -20.58 -21.51 24.01
N ASN A 187 -20.31 -21.36 22.72
CA ASN A 187 -19.29 -20.44 22.19
C ASN A 187 -19.97 -19.44 21.27
N LEU A 188 -19.68 -18.15 21.43
CA LEU A 188 -20.20 -17.14 20.52
C LEU A 188 -19.36 -17.12 19.23
N PRO A 189 -19.99 -16.97 18.05
CA PRO A 189 -19.28 -16.77 16.81
C PRO A 189 -18.39 -15.52 16.84
N VAL A 190 -17.34 -15.51 16.02
CA VAL A 190 -16.50 -14.32 15.80
C VAL A 190 -17.38 -13.19 15.24
N ASN A 191 -17.07 -11.95 15.64
CA ASN A 191 -17.83 -10.74 15.27
C ASN A 191 -19.30 -10.74 15.77
N THR A 192 -19.61 -11.48 16.82
CA THR A 192 -20.89 -11.32 17.53
C THR A 192 -21.01 -9.90 18.08
N ILE A 193 -22.12 -9.24 17.80
CA ILE A 193 -22.46 -7.90 18.31
C ILE A 193 -23.33 -8.02 19.57
N LYS A 194 -24.31 -8.92 19.53
CA LYS A 194 -25.18 -9.27 20.65
C LYS A 194 -25.74 -10.66 20.45
N TRP A 195 -26.21 -11.28 21.51
CA TRP A 195 -26.81 -12.61 21.44
C TRP A 195 -28.03 -12.70 22.34
N TYR A 196 -28.82 -13.73 22.07
CA TYR A 196 -30.10 -13.95 22.71
C TYR A 196 -30.15 -15.40 23.17
N TYR A 197 -30.82 -15.61 24.29
CA TYR A 197 -31.32 -16.94 24.62
C TYR A 197 -32.80 -16.90 24.96
N THR A 198 -33.48 -17.99 24.60
CA THR A 198 -34.85 -18.26 25.01
C THR A 198 -34.82 -19.36 26.04
N VAL A 199 -35.52 -19.17 27.16
CA VAL A 199 -35.75 -20.20 28.17
C VAL A 199 -37.25 -20.46 28.32
N SER A 200 -37.61 -21.72 28.51
CA SER A 200 -38.97 -22.18 28.81
C SER A 200 -38.91 -23.33 29.80
N SER A 201 -39.65 -23.25 30.91
CA SER A 201 -39.73 -24.31 31.92
C SER A 201 -41.16 -24.79 32.21
N PHE A 202 -41.30 -26.09 32.43
CA PHE A 202 -42.60 -26.76 32.63
C PHE A 202 -42.42 -28.17 33.23
N ARG A 203 -43.44 -28.69 33.91
CA ARG A 203 -43.40 -30.04 34.53
C ARG A 203 -43.78 -31.16 33.59
N ASP A 204 -44.76 -30.93 32.72
CA ASP A 204 -45.33 -31.98 31.88
C ASP A 204 -44.35 -32.36 30.75
N SER A 205 -43.84 -33.59 30.78
CA SER A 205 -42.94 -34.08 29.74
C SER A 205 -43.63 -34.26 28.39
N ASN A 206 -44.96 -34.38 28.34
CA ASN A 206 -45.71 -34.62 27.10
C ASN A 206 -45.74 -33.38 26.18
N ILE A 207 -45.48 -32.18 26.72
CA ILE A 207 -45.48 -30.94 25.94
C ILE A 207 -44.08 -30.52 25.47
N VAL A 208 -43.01 -31.27 25.79
CA VAL A 208 -41.62 -30.89 25.43
C VAL A 208 -41.49 -30.64 23.93
N GLU A 209 -41.96 -31.58 23.11
CA GLU A 209 -41.80 -31.52 21.65
C GLU A 209 -42.61 -30.37 21.03
N SER A 210 -43.88 -30.22 21.42
CA SER A 210 -44.73 -29.14 20.92
C SER A 210 -44.22 -27.76 21.35
N THR A 211 -43.73 -27.64 22.59
CA THR A 211 -43.12 -26.41 23.12
C THR A 211 -41.81 -26.09 22.39
N SER A 212 -40.97 -27.09 22.12
CA SER A 212 -39.74 -26.92 21.34
C SER A 212 -40.03 -26.39 19.94
N ASN A 213 -41.03 -26.93 19.24
CA ASN A 213 -41.40 -26.49 17.90
C ASN A 213 -41.94 -25.04 17.84
N GLN A 214 -42.43 -24.51 18.96
CA GLN A 214 -42.89 -23.12 19.05
C GLN A 214 -41.73 -22.13 19.23
N ILE A 215 -40.59 -22.56 19.78
CA ILE A 215 -39.42 -21.71 20.00
C ILE A 215 -38.61 -21.60 18.70
N ASN A 216 -38.69 -20.45 18.04
CA ASN A 216 -38.05 -20.18 16.74
C ASN A 216 -37.16 -18.93 16.77
N LEU A 217 -36.30 -18.82 17.79
CA LEU A 217 -35.49 -17.63 18.07
C LEU A 217 -34.70 -17.10 16.86
N VAL A 218 -34.06 -17.99 16.09
CA VAL A 218 -33.31 -17.61 14.88
C VAL A 218 -34.24 -17.00 13.83
N SER A 219 -35.41 -17.60 13.58
CA SER A 219 -36.35 -17.10 12.57
C SER A 219 -36.91 -15.73 12.97
N ASP A 220 -37.22 -15.54 14.24
CA ASP A 220 -37.77 -14.29 14.75
C ASP A 220 -36.74 -13.17 14.65
N LEU A 221 -35.50 -13.41 15.07
CA LEU A 221 -34.42 -12.43 14.92
C LEU A 221 -34.14 -12.09 13.46
N THR A 222 -34.12 -13.08 12.55
CA THR A 222 -33.91 -12.83 11.12
C THR A 222 -34.99 -11.93 10.55
N LYS A 223 -36.27 -12.21 10.85
CA LYS A 223 -37.39 -11.37 10.40
C LYS A 223 -37.27 -9.94 10.92
N LEU A 224 -36.86 -9.75 12.18
CA LEU A 224 -36.73 -8.41 12.76
C LEU A 224 -35.59 -7.61 12.11
N ILE A 225 -34.45 -8.25 11.84
CA ILE A 225 -33.33 -7.61 11.14
C ILE A 225 -33.72 -7.27 9.70
N ASP A 226 -34.32 -8.22 8.96
CA ASP A 226 -34.70 -8.03 7.57
C ASP A 226 -35.77 -6.93 7.41
N ASN A 227 -36.73 -6.85 8.35
CA ASN A 227 -37.80 -5.85 8.29
C ASN A 227 -37.35 -4.46 8.74
N SER A 228 -36.48 -4.36 9.75
CA SER A 228 -36.08 -3.07 10.33
C SER A 228 -34.81 -2.49 9.71
N GLY A 229 -33.97 -3.31 9.09
CA GLY A 229 -32.64 -2.92 8.60
C GLY A 229 -31.70 -2.44 9.72
N SER A 230 -32.03 -2.66 11.00
CA SER A 230 -31.27 -2.14 12.13
C SER A 230 -31.27 -3.12 13.32
N LEU A 231 -30.42 -2.87 14.30
CA LEU A 231 -30.34 -3.65 15.55
C LEU A 231 -31.15 -3.04 16.71
N GLY A 232 -31.97 -2.02 16.42
CA GLY A 232 -32.72 -1.24 17.42
C GLY A 232 -34.12 -1.77 17.72
N PHE A 233 -34.46 -2.99 17.30
CA PHE A 233 -35.75 -3.59 17.61
C PHE A 233 -35.86 -3.91 19.10
N ALA A 234 -37.07 -3.81 19.64
CA ALA A 234 -37.33 -4.08 21.05
C ALA A 234 -37.57 -5.58 21.27
N ILE A 235 -37.12 -6.11 22.41
CA ILE A 235 -37.15 -7.55 22.72
C ILE A 235 -38.59 -8.12 22.80
N ASP A 236 -39.57 -7.26 23.09
CA ASP A 236 -41.00 -7.57 23.12
C ASP A 236 -41.59 -7.85 21.73
N GLN A 237 -40.85 -7.56 20.66
CA GLN A 237 -41.21 -7.94 19.29
C GLN A 237 -40.86 -9.40 18.96
N LEU A 238 -40.08 -10.08 19.81
CA LEU A 238 -39.85 -11.52 19.69
C LEU A 238 -41.08 -12.30 20.18
N THR A 239 -41.32 -13.47 19.59
CA THR A 239 -42.40 -14.36 20.05
C THR A 239 -42.17 -14.74 21.51
N ASN A 240 -43.16 -14.50 22.36
CA ASN A 240 -43.08 -14.90 23.77
C ASN A 240 -43.02 -16.43 23.88
N PRO A 241 -41.99 -16.98 24.55
CA PRO A 241 -41.90 -18.43 24.72
C PRO A 241 -43.01 -18.94 25.64
N PRO A 242 -43.57 -20.13 25.37
CA PRO A 242 -44.46 -20.83 26.29
C PRO A 242 -43.74 -21.22 27.59
N GLY A 243 -44.46 -21.42 28.69
CA GLY A 243 -43.92 -21.94 29.95
C GLY A 243 -44.99 -22.07 31.03
N ALA A 244 -44.76 -22.93 32.01
CA ALA A 244 -45.72 -23.25 33.06
C ALA A 244 -45.12 -23.47 34.45
N ASP A 245 -43.79 -23.43 34.58
CA ASP A 245 -43.07 -23.55 35.86
C ASP A 245 -41.79 -22.72 35.82
N TYR A 246 -41.16 -22.48 36.97
CA TYR A 246 -40.01 -21.59 37.14
C TYR A 246 -38.68 -22.34 37.23
N CYS A 247 -37.62 -21.73 36.70
CA CYS A 247 -36.25 -22.15 36.93
C CYS A 247 -35.34 -20.93 37.14
N ASP A 248 -34.12 -21.18 37.62
CA ASP A 248 -33.06 -20.18 37.63
C ASP A 248 -32.06 -20.49 36.49
N VAL A 249 -31.68 -19.47 35.73
CA VAL A 249 -30.65 -19.53 34.69
C VAL A 249 -29.56 -18.53 35.02
N TYR A 250 -28.35 -19.01 35.28
CA TYR A 250 -27.17 -18.19 35.57
C TYR A 250 -26.21 -18.22 34.38
N LEU A 251 -25.70 -17.06 34.01
CA LEU A 251 -24.61 -16.96 33.05
C LEU A 251 -23.27 -17.03 33.80
N LEU A 252 -22.47 -18.05 33.48
CA LEU A 252 -21.20 -18.36 34.17
C LEU A 252 -20.04 -18.51 33.18
N ASP A 253 -18.84 -18.24 33.67
CA ASP A 253 -17.58 -18.67 33.06
C ASP A 253 -17.19 -20.09 33.52
N HIS A 254 -16.09 -20.60 32.98
CA HIS A 254 -15.58 -21.93 33.32
C HIS A 254 -15.22 -22.08 34.81
N THR A 255 -14.68 -21.03 35.43
CA THR A 255 -14.25 -21.04 36.84
C THR A 255 -15.46 -21.24 37.75
N ASN A 256 -16.51 -20.46 37.54
CA ASN A 256 -17.72 -20.46 38.38
C ASN A 256 -18.65 -21.64 38.10
N LEU A 257 -18.54 -22.28 36.95
CA LEU A 257 -19.29 -23.50 36.64
C LEU A 257 -19.03 -24.60 37.67
N SER A 258 -17.77 -24.81 38.06
CA SER A 258 -17.40 -25.86 39.01
C SER A 258 -18.07 -25.64 40.37
N PHE A 259 -17.99 -24.41 40.91
CA PHE A 259 -18.66 -24.00 42.14
C PHE A 259 -20.19 -24.10 42.06
N PHE A 260 -20.77 -23.75 40.92
CA PHE A 260 -22.20 -23.92 40.70
C PHE A 260 -22.59 -25.40 40.76
N LEU A 261 -21.86 -26.30 40.10
CA LEU A 261 -22.19 -27.73 40.09
C LEU A 261 -21.97 -28.40 41.46
N SER A 262 -20.94 -27.97 42.21
CA SER A 262 -20.65 -28.49 43.56
C SER A 262 -21.54 -27.93 44.66
N ARG A 263 -22.36 -26.91 44.36
CA ARG A 263 -23.21 -26.17 45.31
C ARG A 263 -22.44 -25.28 46.28
N ASP A 264 -21.24 -24.87 45.90
CA ASP A 264 -20.46 -23.86 46.60
C ASP A 264 -20.91 -22.44 46.22
N ASN A 265 -20.35 -21.44 46.89
CA ASN A 265 -20.55 -20.04 46.54
C ASN A 265 -19.90 -19.75 45.18
N PHE A 266 -20.65 -19.16 44.26
CA PHE A 266 -20.20 -18.83 42.91
C PHE A 266 -20.61 -17.40 42.56
N ASN A 267 -19.88 -16.78 41.63
CA ASN A 267 -20.26 -15.52 41.02
C ASN A 267 -20.91 -15.78 39.66
N TYR A 268 -21.77 -14.87 39.22
CA TYR A 268 -22.45 -14.94 37.94
C TYR A 268 -22.50 -13.58 37.26
N TYR A 269 -22.73 -13.58 35.95
CA TYR A 269 -22.90 -12.36 35.18
C TYR A 269 -24.38 -11.94 35.18
N PRO A 270 -24.76 -10.82 35.83
CA PRO A 270 -26.17 -10.45 35.97
C PRO A 270 -26.86 -10.19 34.63
N VAL A 271 -26.11 -9.71 33.63
CA VAL A 271 -26.61 -9.34 32.30
C VAL A 271 -27.37 -10.49 31.61
N GLY A 272 -26.89 -11.72 31.74
CA GLY A 272 -27.51 -12.93 31.18
C GLY A 272 -28.11 -13.88 32.22
N THR A 273 -28.29 -13.42 33.47
CA THR A 273 -28.86 -14.24 34.54
C THR A 273 -30.32 -13.88 34.77
N ARG A 274 -31.19 -14.88 34.92
CA ARG A 274 -32.61 -14.74 35.29
C ARG A 274 -32.97 -15.77 36.33
N GLU A 275 -33.39 -15.32 37.51
CA GLU A 275 -33.86 -16.18 38.59
C GLU A 275 -35.39 -16.22 38.60
N ASN A 276 -35.96 -17.33 39.06
CA ASN A 276 -37.40 -17.54 39.18
C ASN A 276 -38.18 -17.22 37.87
N ILE A 277 -37.65 -17.63 36.72
CA ILE A 277 -38.23 -17.33 35.42
C ILE A 277 -39.05 -18.50 34.88
N ILE A 278 -40.24 -18.21 34.35
CA ILE A 278 -41.12 -19.23 33.74
C ILE A 278 -40.74 -19.46 32.28
N ALA A 279 -40.68 -18.37 31.53
CA ALA A 279 -40.20 -18.34 30.16
C ALA A 279 -39.79 -16.92 29.81
N ALA A 280 -38.72 -16.74 29.02
CA ALA A 280 -38.27 -15.42 28.58
C ALA A 280 -37.37 -15.50 27.35
N ASN A 281 -37.43 -14.45 26.53
CA ASN A 281 -36.34 -14.09 25.65
C ASN A 281 -35.42 -13.12 26.39
N VAL A 282 -34.12 -13.34 26.31
CA VAL A 282 -33.12 -12.53 27.01
C VAL A 282 -32.09 -12.03 26.03
N GLU A 283 -31.96 -10.71 25.92
CA GLU A 283 -30.89 -10.04 25.17
C GLU A 283 -29.65 -9.88 26.05
N VAL A 284 -28.49 -10.19 25.48
CA VAL A 284 -27.19 -9.99 26.12
C VAL A 284 -26.26 -9.27 25.14
N ASN A 285 -25.87 -8.06 25.49
CA ASN A 285 -24.99 -7.19 24.68
C ASN A 285 -23.50 -7.43 24.97
N ASN A 286 -23.17 -8.11 26.06
CA ASN A 286 -21.80 -8.53 26.35
C ASN A 286 -21.43 -9.75 25.50
N THR A 287 -20.20 -9.77 25.02
CA THR A 287 -19.64 -10.87 24.23
C THR A 287 -18.35 -11.35 24.87
N TRP A 288 -18.08 -12.64 24.68
CA TRP A 288 -16.93 -13.32 25.25
C TRP A 288 -16.27 -14.16 24.15
N SER A 289 -14.94 -14.14 24.10
CA SER A 289 -14.16 -15.01 23.22
C SER A 289 -13.96 -16.42 23.78
N GLU A 290 -14.19 -16.59 25.09
CA GLU A 290 -14.10 -17.87 25.78
C GLU A 290 -15.45 -18.60 25.83
N GLN A 291 -15.40 -19.89 26.17
CA GLN A 291 -16.61 -20.69 26.36
C GLN A 291 -17.36 -20.22 27.60
N MET A 292 -18.64 -19.93 27.42
CA MET A 292 -19.57 -19.53 28.47
C MET A 292 -20.60 -20.63 28.73
N TYR A 293 -21.32 -20.51 29.85
CA TYR A 293 -22.28 -21.53 30.28
C TYR A 293 -23.59 -20.88 30.73
N LEU A 294 -24.71 -21.38 30.21
CA LEU A 294 -26.03 -21.15 30.81
C LEU A 294 -26.29 -22.27 31.81
N ALA A 295 -26.11 -21.95 33.08
CA ALA A 295 -26.25 -22.86 34.21
C ALA A 295 -27.69 -22.82 34.75
N ILE A 296 -28.37 -23.96 34.72
CA ILE A 296 -29.78 -24.11 35.04
C ILE A 296 -29.90 -24.75 36.42
N LYS A 297 -30.68 -24.13 37.29
CA LYS A 297 -31.01 -24.64 38.62
C LYS A 297 -32.52 -24.77 38.74
N ASN A 298 -32.94 -25.92 39.27
CA ASN A 298 -34.31 -26.10 39.74
C ASN A 298 -34.36 -25.67 41.23
N PRO A 299 -35.02 -24.54 41.56
CA PRO A 299 -35.21 -24.12 42.94
C PRO A 299 -36.26 -24.95 43.70
N ASP A 300 -37.12 -25.72 43.03
CA ASP A 300 -38.16 -26.54 43.66
C ASP A 300 -37.54 -27.75 44.41
N SER A 301 -37.85 -27.87 45.70
CA SER A 301 -37.36 -28.95 46.55
C SER A 301 -38.10 -30.27 46.34
N THR A 302 -39.26 -30.26 45.69
CA THR A 302 -40.22 -31.37 45.58
C THR A 302 -40.33 -31.95 44.16
N HIS A 303 -40.48 -31.11 43.13
CA HIS A 303 -40.76 -31.57 41.75
C HIS A 303 -39.59 -31.31 40.80
N GLY A 304 -39.34 -32.26 39.90
CA GLY A 304 -38.44 -32.04 38.76
C GLY A 304 -39.13 -31.20 37.68
N ILE A 305 -38.34 -30.52 36.86
CA ILE A 305 -38.82 -29.68 35.77
C ILE A 305 -38.11 -30.02 34.46
N ASN A 306 -38.78 -29.79 33.34
CA ASN A 306 -38.20 -29.75 32.02
C ASN A 306 -37.87 -28.30 31.66
N VAL A 307 -36.69 -28.07 31.11
CA VAL A 307 -36.23 -26.76 30.66
C VAL A 307 -35.75 -26.86 29.21
N LEU A 308 -36.27 -26.00 28.36
CA LEU A 308 -35.80 -25.80 26.98
C LEU A 308 -34.98 -24.51 26.92
N ILE A 309 -33.79 -24.60 26.31
CA ILE A 309 -32.95 -23.43 26.04
C ILE A 309 -32.56 -23.38 24.56
N SER A 310 -32.72 -22.21 23.95
CA SER A 310 -32.27 -21.88 22.60
C SER A 310 -31.30 -20.72 22.66
N ILE A 311 -30.25 -20.71 21.83
CA ILE A 311 -29.27 -19.61 21.80
C ILE A 311 -29.02 -19.18 20.35
N ALA A 312 -29.10 -17.88 20.09
CA ALA A 312 -28.78 -17.28 18.79
C ALA A 312 -27.93 -16.02 18.95
N ALA A 313 -27.03 -15.76 18.01
CA ALA A 313 -26.15 -14.60 18.00
C ALA A 313 -26.40 -13.76 16.74
N ILE A 314 -26.29 -12.43 16.86
CA ILE A 314 -26.23 -11.54 15.71
C ILE A 314 -24.75 -11.21 15.46
N VAL A 315 -24.27 -11.52 14.26
CA VAL A 315 -22.89 -11.27 13.84
C VAL A 315 -22.84 -10.17 12.78
N LEU A 316 -21.73 -9.43 12.77
CA LEU A 316 -21.40 -8.48 11.70
C LEU A 316 -20.56 -9.18 10.64
N GLU A 317 -21.09 -9.31 9.42
CA GLU A 317 -20.35 -9.77 8.25
C GLU A 317 -19.95 -8.57 7.37
N GLN A 318 -18.66 -8.47 7.08
CA GLN A 318 -18.09 -7.44 6.22
C GLN A 318 -17.70 -8.05 4.88
N GLU A 319 -18.21 -7.48 3.79
CA GLU A 319 -17.77 -7.77 2.43
C GLU A 319 -16.63 -6.81 2.08
N PHE A 320 -15.47 -7.35 1.70
CA PHE A 320 -14.31 -6.56 1.29
C PHE A 320 -14.22 -6.49 -0.22
N ASP A 321 -13.79 -5.34 -0.74
CA ASP A 321 -13.47 -5.15 -2.14
C ASP A 321 -12.11 -4.48 -2.29
N VAL A 322 -11.56 -4.50 -3.50
CA VAL A 322 -10.22 -4.02 -3.81
C VAL A 322 -10.31 -2.81 -4.72
N LYS A 323 -9.65 -1.72 -4.32
CA LYS A 323 -9.49 -0.54 -5.17
C LYS A 323 -8.04 -0.38 -5.58
N GLU A 324 -7.82 -0.12 -6.86
CA GLU A 324 -6.52 0.28 -7.37
C GLU A 324 -6.30 1.78 -7.17
N ILE A 325 -5.19 2.12 -6.53
CA ILE A 325 -4.73 3.50 -6.35
C ILE A 325 -3.47 3.70 -7.16
N LYS A 326 -3.53 4.67 -8.07
CA LYS A 326 -2.39 5.12 -8.89
C LYS A 326 -1.74 6.31 -8.23
N THR A 327 -0.47 6.19 -7.87
CA THR A 327 0.33 7.28 -7.30
C THR A 327 1.34 7.76 -8.34
N PRO A 328 1.37 9.06 -8.69
CA PRO A 328 2.34 9.58 -9.64
C PRO A 328 3.74 9.60 -9.03
N ILE A 329 4.72 9.17 -9.81
CA ILE A 329 6.15 9.25 -9.51
C ILE A 329 6.78 10.16 -10.56
N LEU A 330 7.30 11.28 -10.09
CA LEU A 330 7.94 12.29 -10.92
C LEU A 330 9.44 12.03 -10.98
N THR A 331 9.96 11.75 -12.16
CA THR A 331 11.40 11.60 -12.41
C THR A 331 11.90 12.84 -13.15
N GLN A 332 12.89 13.51 -12.59
CA GLN A 332 13.51 14.69 -13.21
C GLN A 332 14.84 14.29 -13.85
N THR A 333 15.06 14.71 -15.09
CA THR A 333 16.33 14.52 -15.80
C THR A 333 16.77 15.83 -16.43
N GLU A 334 18.05 16.16 -16.28
CA GLU A 334 18.66 17.31 -16.95
C GLU A 334 19.12 16.93 -18.36
N GLU A 335 18.81 17.78 -19.33
CA GLU A 335 19.22 17.61 -20.72
C GLU A 335 19.90 18.87 -21.26
N LEU A 336 21.06 18.67 -21.89
CA LEU A 336 21.75 19.73 -22.61
C LEU A 336 21.06 20.01 -23.95
N TYR A 337 20.88 21.28 -24.30
CA TYR A 337 20.32 21.71 -25.59
C TYR A 337 21.00 22.99 -26.12
N LEU A 338 20.84 23.23 -27.43
CA LEU A 338 21.24 24.47 -28.10
C LEU A 338 20.00 25.32 -28.38
N GLU A 339 20.09 26.62 -28.14
CA GLU A 339 19.13 27.60 -28.64
C GLU A 339 19.60 28.07 -30.01
N ASN A 340 19.11 27.43 -31.06
CA ASN A 340 19.34 27.82 -32.45
C ASN A 340 18.02 28.08 -33.16
#